data_AF-A0A918J7A0-F1
#
_entry.id   AF-A0A918J7A0-F1
#
_cell.length_a   1.000
_cell.length_b   1.000
_cell.length_c   1.000
_cell.angle_alpha   90.00
_cell.angle_beta   90.00
_cell.angle_gamma   90.00
#
_symmetry.space_group_name_H-M   'P 1'
#
loop_
_entity.id
_entity.type
_entity.pdbx_description
1 polymer ?
#
loop_
_entity_poly.entity_id
_entity_poly.type
_entity_poly.pdbx_seq_one_letter_code
_entity_poly.pdbx_strand_id
1 'polypeptide(L)'
;MQETHRRTVRAGRRGGIDATHRAVVPEGVAVTTSSTRETLTALYSEVVRRNPAEPEFHQAAREVLETLAPVLAARPELGQAALIERLCEPERQLLFRVPWQDDEGRVRVNRGFRIEFNSALGPYKGGLRFHPSVNLGIVKFLGFEQMFKNALTGLGIGGGKGGSDFDPRGRSDDEVMRFCQSFMTELYRHIGDRTDVPAGDIGVGSREIGYLFGQYRRITNRWEAGVLTGKGPGWGGSAGRAEATGYGNVLFVAEMLHRRGEDLPGQQVLVSGSGNVALYTVEKLHELGARALTVSDSEGYVVDDKGIDIDLLKQIKVIERGRVRHYAERRGGSAVFVPDGSVWEVPADVALPSATQNELNADDARALVRGGVKAVSEGANMPVTPTAAQVFREAGVAFGPGKAANAGGVAVSALEMRQNSGRDSWSRDRVQAELATVMRDIHDLCWQTADQYGAPGDYVTGANIAGFERVAQAMLAQGLI
;
A
#
# COMPACT_ATOMS: atom_id res chain seq x y z
N MET A 1 -1.86 43.80 74.85
CA MET A 1 -1.32 42.64 75.58
C MET A 1 -0.71 41.71 74.53
N GLN A 2 0.60 41.44 74.66
CA GLN A 2 1.36 40.23 74.28
C GLN A 2 0.95 39.40 73.04
N GLU A 3 1.81 38.77 72.25
CA GLU A 3 3.26 38.79 71.95
C GLU A 3 3.42 37.67 70.89
N THR A 4 4.26 37.86 69.84
CA THR A 4 5.10 36.83 69.14
C THR A 4 4.44 35.54 68.54
N HIS A 5 4.83 34.90 67.44
CA HIS A 5 6.02 34.76 66.58
C HIS A 5 5.58 33.75 65.47
N ARG A 6 5.84 33.86 64.15
CA ARG A 6 7.08 33.57 63.36
C ARG A 6 6.67 33.67 61.86
N ARG A 7 7.34 34.50 61.04
CA ARG A 7 8.22 34.14 59.89
C ARG A 7 7.79 32.88 59.09
N THR A 8 7.67 32.87 57.76
CA THR A 8 8.65 33.33 56.77
C THR A 8 8.03 33.44 55.36
N VAL A 9 8.46 34.45 54.61
CA VAL A 9 8.21 34.68 53.17
C VAL A 9 9.10 33.77 52.32
N ARG A 10 8.59 33.18 51.23
CA ARG A 10 9.39 32.96 50.02
C ARG A 10 8.54 32.82 48.75
N ALA A 11 8.92 33.62 47.76
CA ALA A 11 8.37 33.69 46.43
C ALA A 11 8.61 32.40 45.62
N GLY A 12 7.55 31.88 45.02
CA GLY A 12 7.61 30.83 44.00
C GLY A 12 7.73 31.44 42.61
N ARG A 13 8.87 31.21 41.96
CA ARG A 13 9.15 31.55 40.56
C ARG A 13 8.16 30.82 39.63
N ARG A 14 7.56 31.56 38.70
CA ARG A 14 6.91 30.99 37.51
C ARG A 14 8.01 30.56 36.53
N GLY A 15 8.15 29.26 36.31
CA GLY A 15 8.93 28.69 35.22
C GLY A 15 7.96 28.12 34.17
N GLY A 16 7.97 28.70 32.98
CA GLY A 16 7.27 28.17 31.82
C GLY A 16 7.95 26.88 31.35
N ILE A 17 7.14 25.91 30.93
CA ILE A 17 7.59 24.68 30.30
C ILE A 17 7.51 24.94 28.80
N ASP A 18 8.67 25.23 28.21
CA ASP A 18 8.89 25.14 26.77
C ASP A 18 9.57 23.80 26.52
N ALA A 19 8.87 22.88 25.85
CA ALA A 19 9.31 21.51 25.61
C ALA A 19 9.59 21.31 24.12
N THR A 20 10.66 21.92 23.63
CA THR A 20 11.28 21.56 22.35
C THR A 20 12.49 20.65 22.60
N HIS A 21 12.25 19.35 22.77
CA HIS A 21 13.33 18.36 22.63
C HIS A 21 13.53 18.06 21.14
N ARG A 22 14.29 18.92 20.45
CA ARG A 22 14.93 18.52 19.19
C ARG A 22 16.12 17.62 19.55
N ALA A 23 16.03 16.34 19.20
CA ALA A 23 17.20 15.47 19.18
C ALA A 23 18.18 16.02 18.14
N VAL A 24 19.34 16.50 18.58
CA VAL A 24 20.43 16.89 17.71
C VAL A 24 21.16 15.61 17.31
N VAL A 25 21.05 15.21 16.05
CA VAL A 25 21.85 14.13 15.46
C VAL A 25 23.27 14.67 15.22
N PRO A 26 24.35 13.92 15.53
CA PRO A 26 25.71 14.40 15.30
C PRO A 26 25.98 14.56 13.79
N GLU A 27 26.59 15.68 13.40
CA GLU A 27 27.10 15.89 12.04
C GLU A 27 28.23 14.89 11.76
N GLY A 28 27.95 13.95 10.86
CA GLY A 28 28.87 12.93 10.38
C GLY A 28 28.14 11.63 10.07
N VAL A 29 27.88 11.36 8.79
CA VAL A 29 27.38 10.06 8.33
C VAL A 29 28.39 9.00 8.80
N ALA A 30 28.01 8.19 9.79
CA ALA A 30 28.81 7.08 10.25
C ALA A 30 29.10 6.16 9.06
N VAL A 31 30.39 6.01 8.72
CA VAL A 31 30.83 5.12 7.66
C VAL A 31 30.34 3.71 7.99
N THR A 32 29.44 3.18 7.16
CA THR A 32 28.92 1.80 7.28
C THR A 32 30.11 0.84 7.44
N THR A 33 30.24 0.17 8.58
CA THR A 33 31.34 -0.77 8.81
C THR A 33 31.11 -2.06 8.00
N SER A 34 32.19 -2.69 7.53
CA SER A 34 32.14 -4.01 6.83
C SER A 34 31.28 -5.02 7.58
N SER A 35 31.34 -5.00 8.92
CA SER A 35 30.60 -5.88 9.82
C SER A 35 29.07 -5.78 9.73
N THR A 36 28.49 -4.59 9.48
CA THR A 36 27.02 -4.43 9.39
C THR A 36 26.47 -5.06 8.12
N ARG A 37 27.18 -4.88 6.99
CA ARG A 37 26.79 -5.49 5.70
C ARG A 37 26.95 -7.01 5.74
N GLU A 38 28.01 -7.51 6.38
CA GLU A 38 28.21 -8.94 6.61
C GLU A 38 27.08 -9.54 7.46
N THR A 39 26.66 -8.83 8.52
CA THR A 39 25.54 -9.25 9.38
C THR A 39 24.24 -9.34 8.60
N LEU A 40 23.90 -8.32 7.81
CA LEU A 40 22.70 -8.32 6.97
C LEU A 40 22.73 -9.42 5.90
N THR A 41 23.91 -9.72 5.33
CA THR A 41 24.09 -10.79 4.35
C THR A 41 23.90 -12.17 4.99
N ALA A 42 24.43 -12.36 6.21
CA ALA A 42 24.23 -13.59 6.98
C ALA A 42 22.75 -13.78 7.36
N LEU A 43 22.08 -12.71 7.79
CA LEU A 43 20.66 -12.71 8.09
C LEU A 43 19.82 -13.09 6.85
N TYR A 44 20.10 -12.47 5.71
CA TYR A 44 19.42 -12.81 4.46
C TYR A 44 19.63 -14.28 4.08
N SER A 45 20.85 -14.80 4.27
CA SER A 45 21.15 -16.22 4.01
C SER A 45 20.35 -17.15 4.92
N GLU A 46 20.16 -16.78 6.18
CA GLU A 46 19.31 -17.53 7.12
C GLU A 46 17.82 -17.46 6.73
N VAL A 47 17.34 -16.29 6.30
CA VAL A 47 15.97 -16.13 5.76
C VAL A 47 15.75 -17.07 4.58
N VAL A 48 16.68 -17.10 3.61
CA VAL A 48 16.60 -18.01 2.45
C VAL A 48 16.62 -19.47 2.88
N ARG A 49 17.52 -19.84 3.81
CA ARG A 49 17.67 -21.22 4.30
C ARG A 49 16.40 -21.73 4.99
N ARG A 50 15.72 -20.89 5.78
CA ARG A 50 14.48 -21.23 6.50
C ARG A 50 13.25 -21.28 5.60
N ASN A 51 13.28 -20.55 4.48
CA ASN A 51 12.13 -20.35 3.61
C ASN A 51 12.42 -20.88 2.19
N PRO A 52 12.74 -22.17 2.01
CA PRO A 52 13.10 -22.69 0.70
C PRO A 52 11.93 -22.56 -0.30
N ALA A 53 12.26 -22.29 -1.56
CA ALA A 53 11.30 -22.20 -2.68
C ALA A 53 10.25 -21.08 -2.57
N GLU A 54 10.62 -19.94 -1.98
CA GLU A 54 9.77 -18.74 -1.90
C GLU A 54 10.46 -17.50 -2.49
N PRO A 55 10.75 -17.51 -3.81
CA PRO A 55 11.56 -16.48 -4.45
C PRO A 55 10.99 -15.07 -4.32
N GLU A 56 9.65 -14.91 -4.32
CA GLU A 56 9.00 -13.61 -4.13
C GLU A 56 9.26 -13.05 -2.74
N PHE A 57 9.26 -13.90 -1.70
CA PHE A 57 9.56 -13.47 -0.34
C PHE A 57 11.05 -13.14 -0.17
N HIS A 58 11.93 -13.93 -0.79
CA HIS A 58 13.38 -13.67 -0.81
C HIS A 58 13.70 -12.32 -1.44
N GLN A 59 13.06 -11.99 -2.56
CA GLN A 59 13.25 -10.71 -3.22
C GLN A 59 12.90 -9.55 -2.30
N ALA A 60 11.69 -9.54 -1.73
CA ALA A 60 11.25 -8.44 -0.87
C ALA A 60 12.10 -8.32 0.40
N ALA A 61 12.47 -9.44 1.02
CA ALA A 61 13.36 -9.43 2.18
C ALA A 61 14.73 -8.81 1.84
N ARG A 62 15.32 -9.18 0.68
CA ARG A 62 16.58 -8.60 0.22
C ARG A 62 16.48 -7.09 0.03
N GLU A 63 15.46 -6.63 -0.71
CA GLU A 63 15.26 -5.22 -1.04
C GLU A 63 15.12 -4.35 0.22
N VAL A 64 14.42 -4.85 1.25
CA VAL A 64 14.34 -4.14 2.54
C VAL A 64 15.68 -4.18 3.27
N LEU A 65 16.29 -5.35 3.46
CA LEU A 65 17.54 -5.51 4.23
C LEU A 65 18.69 -4.66 3.66
N GLU A 66 18.80 -4.55 2.34
CA GLU A 66 19.82 -3.74 1.68
C GLU A 66 19.71 -2.24 2.01
N THR A 67 18.52 -1.75 2.35
CA THR A 67 18.28 -0.36 2.76
C THR A 67 18.52 -0.08 4.24
N LEU A 68 18.71 -1.11 5.07
CA LEU A 68 18.82 -0.94 6.53
C LEU A 68 20.24 -0.63 7.02
N ALA A 69 21.27 -0.84 6.20
CA ALA A 69 22.66 -0.67 6.65
C ALA A 69 22.96 0.75 7.20
N PRO A 70 22.52 1.85 6.58
CA PRO A 70 22.69 3.20 7.14
C PRO A 70 21.94 3.38 8.46
N VAL A 71 20.78 2.74 8.60
CA VAL A 71 19.96 2.79 9.81
C VAL A 71 20.68 2.13 10.98
N LEU A 72 21.21 0.92 10.78
CA LEU A 72 21.92 0.19 11.83
C LEU A 72 23.23 0.86 12.23
N ALA A 73 23.88 1.58 11.32
CA ALA A 73 25.06 2.39 11.64
C ALA A 73 24.70 3.59 12.53
N ALA A 74 23.60 4.28 12.24
CA ALA A 74 23.13 5.41 13.04
C ALA A 74 22.44 5.00 14.35
N ARG A 75 21.79 3.83 14.36
CA ARG A 75 20.94 3.30 15.43
C ARG A 75 21.28 1.83 15.72
N PRO A 76 22.43 1.56 16.35
CA PRO A 76 22.90 0.19 16.60
C PRO A 76 21.98 -0.60 17.52
N GLU A 77 21.15 0.05 18.33
CA GLU A 77 20.15 -0.61 19.17
C GLU A 77 19.09 -1.38 18.35
N LEU A 78 18.84 -1.00 17.09
CA LEU A 78 17.94 -1.72 16.19
C LEU A 78 18.53 -3.04 15.65
N GLY A 79 19.86 -3.23 15.80
CA GLY A 79 20.52 -4.49 15.45
C GLY A 79 20.61 -5.48 16.62
N GLN A 80 20.04 -5.13 17.78
CA GLN A 80 20.09 -5.96 18.99
C GLN A 80 18.83 -6.82 19.14
N ALA A 81 18.84 -7.72 20.14
CA ALA A 81 17.70 -8.55 20.52
C ALA A 81 17.07 -9.33 19.34
N ALA A 82 17.90 -9.70 18.36
CA ALA A 82 17.51 -10.34 17.12
C ALA A 82 16.29 -9.66 16.45
N LEU A 83 16.23 -8.32 16.49
CA LEU A 83 15.04 -7.58 16.07
C LEU A 83 14.71 -7.83 14.60
N ILE A 84 15.73 -7.82 13.73
CA ILE A 84 15.52 -7.94 12.29
C ILE A 84 15.16 -9.39 11.93
N GLU A 85 15.74 -10.36 12.64
CA GLU A 85 15.37 -11.77 12.58
C GLU A 85 13.89 -11.96 12.91
N ARG A 86 13.43 -11.37 14.03
CA ARG A 86 12.02 -11.41 14.44
C ARG A 86 11.12 -10.68 13.44
N LEU A 87 11.58 -9.56 12.89
CA LEU A 87 10.84 -8.80 11.88
C LEU A 87 10.65 -9.58 10.57
N CYS A 88 11.60 -10.45 10.20
CA CYS A 88 11.54 -11.26 8.99
C CYS A 88 10.74 -12.57 9.15
N GLU A 89 10.41 -12.98 10.37
CA GLU A 89 9.60 -14.17 10.65
C GLU A 89 8.16 -13.76 10.98
N PRO A 90 7.13 -14.25 10.25
CA PRO A 90 5.76 -13.93 10.59
C PRO A 90 5.41 -14.37 12.02
N GLU A 91 4.72 -13.53 12.78
CA GLU A 91 4.21 -13.88 14.12
C GLU A 91 3.32 -15.14 14.08
N ARG A 92 2.51 -15.29 13.02
CA ARG A 92 1.69 -16.49 12.81
C ARG A 92 1.38 -16.76 11.34
N GLN A 93 1.37 -18.05 10.98
CA GLN A 93 1.04 -18.54 9.64
C GLN A 93 -0.05 -19.61 9.72
N LEU A 94 -1.16 -19.39 9.03
CA LEU A 94 -2.32 -20.29 8.98
C LEU A 94 -2.47 -20.85 7.56
N LEU A 95 -2.48 -22.17 7.45
CA LEU A 95 -2.79 -22.90 6.22
C LEU A 95 -3.91 -23.88 6.53
N PHE A 96 -4.98 -23.83 5.76
CA PHE A 96 -6.16 -24.64 6.03
C PHE A 96 -6.86 -25.13 4.77
N ARG A 97 -7.60 -26.23 4.91
CA ARG A 97 -8.39 -26.82 3.81
C ARG A 97 -9.74 -26.11 3.71
N VAL A 98 -10.16 -25.81 2.47
CA VAL A 98 -11.45 -25.16 2.18
C VAL A 98 -12.27 -26.09 1.26
N PRO A 99 -13.08 -27.00 1.83
CA PRO A 99 -13.97 -27.87 1.04
C PRO A 99 -15.27 -27.14 0.71
N TRP A 100 -15.76 -27.24 -0.52
CA TRP A 100 -17.01 -26.62 -0.96
C TRP A 100 -17.67 -27.47 -2.07
N GLN A 101 -18.92 -27.15 -2.43
CA GLN A 101 -19.67 -27.87 -3.46
C GLN A 101 -19.96 -26.95 -4.64
N ASP A 102 -19.68 -27.41 -5.86
CA ASP A 102 -19.98 -26.69 -7.10
C ASP A 102 -21.46 -26.83 -7.50
N ASP A 103 -21.92 -26.10 -8.52
CA ASP A 103 -23.34 -26.13 -8.92
C ASP A 103 -23.81 -27.50 -9.45
N GLU A 104 -22.88 -28.35 -9.86
CA GLU A 104 -23.15 -29.73 -10.28
C GLU A 104 -23.15 -30.72 -9.10
N GLY A 105 -23.05 -30.22 -7.86
CA GLY A 105 -23.03 -31.05 -6.66
C GLY A 105 -21.67 -31.72 -6.39
N ARG A 106 -20.62 -31.42 -7.16
CA ARG A 106 -19.30 -32.03 -6.98
C ARG A 106 -18.55 -31.33 -5.85
N VAL A 107 -17.93 -32.13 -4.99
CA VAL A 107 -17.06 -31.61 -3.93
C VAL A 107 -15.74 -31.13 -4.53
N ARG A 108 -15.37 -29.91 -4.17
CA ARG A 108 -14.12 -29.23 -4.54
C ARG A 108 -13.31 -28.95 -3.27
N VAL A 109 -12.00 -28.85 -3.42
CA VAL A 109 -11.09 -28.56 -2.31
C VAL A 109 -10.04 -27.56 -2.78
N ASN A 110 -9.89 -26.50 -1.99
CA ASN A 110 -8.87 -25.46 -2.18
C ASN A 110 -8.06 -25.28 -0.89
N ARG A 111 -6.93 -24.60 -1.01
CA ARG A 111 -6.11 -24.21 0.15
C ARG A 111 -6.38 -22.76 0.51
N GLY A 112 -6.63 -22.51 1.79
CA GLY A 112 -6.72 -21.17 2.38
C GLY A 112 -5.45 -20.81 3.14
N PHE A 113 -5.14 -19.51 3.14
CA PHE A 113 -3.96 -18.94 3.80
C PHE A 113 -4.34 -17.70 4.59
N ARG A 114 -3.72 -17.53 5.76
CA ARG A 114 -3.64 -16.24 6.45
C ARG A 114 -2.29 -16.10 7.17
N ILE A 115 -1.52 -15.11 6.78
CA ILE A 115 -0.22 -14.75 7.33
C ILE A 115 -0.42 -13.46 8.11
N GLU A 116 -0.29 -13.57 9.41
CA GLU A 116 -0.33 -12.48 10.37
C GLU A 116 1.11 -12.12 10.69
N PHE A 117 1.63 -11.16 9.94
CA PHE A 117 3.07 -10.96 9.86
C PHE A 117 3.60 -10.21 11.09
N ASN A 118 3.02 -9.05 11.39
CA ASN A 118 3.46 -8.23 12.51
C ASN A 118 2.31 -7.40 13.10
N SER A 119 2.20 -7.38 14.42
CA SER A 119 1.15 -6.66 15.16
C SER A 119 1.68 -5.50 16.01
N ALA A 120 2.96 -5.14 15.90
CA ALA A 120 3.60 -4.16 16.77
C ALA A 120 2.93 -2.77 16.71
N LEU A 121 2.32 -2.40 15.59
CA LEU A 121 1.64 -1.11 15.42
C LEU A 121 0.11 -1.19 15.58
N GLY A 122 -0.46 -2.37 15.79
CA GLY A 122 -1.90 -2.58 15.87
C GLY A 122 -2.35 -3.91 15.25
N PRO A 123 -3.67 -4.12 15.05
CA PRO A 123 -4.21 -5.35 14.49
C PRO A 123 -3.59 -5.67 13.12
N TYR A 124 -3.41 -6.96 12.80
CA TYR A 124 -2.94 -7.36 11.48
C TYR A 124 -3.88 -6.80 10.41
N LYS A 125 -3.31 -6.26 9.34
CA LYS A 125 -4.09 -5.62 8.28
C LYS A 125 -3.56 -6.00 6.92
N GLY A 126 -4.45 -6.58 6.11
CA GLY A 126 -4.23 -6.72 4.68
C GLY A 126 -5.21 -7.65 3.99
N GLY A 127 -5.26 -7.53 2.66
CA GLY A 127 -6.28 -8.15 1.83
C GLY A 127 -6.25 -9.68 1.75
N LEU A 128 -7.33 -10.24 1.21
CA LEU A 128 -7.49 -11.63 0.81
C LEU A 128 -7.45 -11.72 -0.71
N ARG A 129 -6.60 -12.58 -1.27
CA ARG A 129 -6.49 -12.82 -2.72
C ARG A 129 -7.05 -14.19 -3.10
N PHE A 130 -8.01 -14.25 -4.02
CA PHE A 130 -8.50 -15.50 -4.61
C PHE A 130 -8.02 -15.59 -6.06
N HIS A 131 -6.96 -16.36 -6.28
CA HIS A 131 -6.37 -16.54 -7.60
C HIS A 131 -5.62 -17.87 -7.67
N PRO A 132 -5.66 -18.62 -8.80
CA PRO A 132 -5.04 -19.94 -8.91
C PRO A 132 -3.52 -19.96 -8.69
N SER A 133 -2.84 -18.82 -8.79
CA SER A 133 -1.40 -18.71 -8.51
C SER A 133 -1.06 -18.59 -7.02
N VAL A 134 -2.03 -18.36 -6.14
CA VAL A 134 -1.77 -18.07 -4.72
C VAL A 134 -1.10 -19.28 -4.04
N ASN A 135 0.05 -19.03 -3.43
CA ASN A 135 0.80 -19.99 -2.63
C ASN A 135 1.39 -19.29 -1.37
N LEU A 136 2.04 -20.06 -0.49
CA LEU A 136 2.59 -19.54 0.77
C LEU A 136 3.62 -18.42 0.54
N GLY A 137 4.57 -18.61 -0.38
CA GLY A 137 5.60 -17.63 -0.70
C GLY A 137 5.03 -16.29 -1.14
N ILE A 138 4.03 -16.31 -2.03
CA ILE A 138 3.34 -15.10 -2.49
C ILE A 138 2.58 -14.41 -1.35
N VAL A 139 1.86 -15.14 -0.50
CA VAL A 139 1.10 -14.53 0.61
C VAL A 139 2.06 -13.95 1.65
N LYS A 140 3.18 -14.62 1.93
CA LYS A 140 4.19 -14.13 2.87
C LYS A 140 4.92 -12.90 2.35
N PHE A 141 5.33 -12.90 1.08
CA PHE A 141 5.84 -11.73 0.37
C PHE A 141 4.91 -10.52 0.53
N LEU A 142 3.63 -10.69 0.18
CA LEU A 142 2.65 -9.61 0.26
C LEU A 142 2.42 -9.16 1.71
N GLY A 143 2.45 -10.08 2.68
CA GLY A 143 2.33 -9.76 4.10
C GLY A 143 3.51 -8.95 4.65
N PHE A 144 4.73 -9.28 4.21
CA PHE A 144 5.96 -8.59 4.58
C PHE A 144 5.94 -7.14 4.09
N GLU A 145 5.67 -6.91 2.80
CA GLU A 145 5.53 -5.56 2.24
C GLU A 145 4.37 -4.77 2.90
N GLN A 146 3.26 -5.45 3.21
CA GLN A 146 2.09 -4.82 3.80
C GLN A 146 2.39 -4.22 5.18
N MET A 147 3.30 -4.82 5.96
CA MET A 147 3.74 -4.28 7.25
C MET A 147 4.34 -2.87 7.10
N PHE A 148 5.32 -2.70 6.21
CA PHE A 148 5.98 -1.41 6.00
C PHE A 148 5.04 -0.37 5.38
N LYS A 149 4.25 -0.79 4.37
CA LYS A 149 3.21 0.05 3.77
C LYS A 149 2.22 0.57 4.80
N ASN A 150 1.78 -0.29 5.73
CA ASN A 150 0.84 0.08 6.77
C ASN A 150 1.49 1.00 7.81
N ALA A 151 2.74 0.71 8.18
CA ALA A 151 3.52 1.54 9.08
C ALA A 151 3.62 2.98 8.59
N LEU A 152 3.86 3.20 7.29
CA LEU A 152 3.97 4.55 6.70
C LEU A 152 2.72 5.41 6.95
N THR A 153 1.53 4.81 6.96
CA THR A 153 0.27 5.56 7.16
C THR A 153 0.17 6.24 8.53
N GLY A 154 0.84 5.72 9.55
CA GLY A 154 0.72 6.22 10.93
C GLY A 154 -0.66 5.95 11.58
N LEU A 155 -1.47 5.06 11.01
CA LEU A 155 -2.87 4.86 11.44
C LEU A 155 -3.09 3.73 12.46
N GLY A 156 -2.04 3.16 13.03
CA GLY A 156 -2.14 2.15 14.09
C GLY A 156 -2.62 0.79 13.58
N ILE A 157 -2.00 0.29 12.51
CA ILE A 157 -2.32 -0.99 11.87
C ILE A 157 -1.04 -1.80 11.62
N GLY A 158 -1.07 -3.09 11.95
CA GLY A 158 -0.02 -4.07 11.69
C GLY A 158 -0.05 -4.59 10.25
N GLY A 159 0.76 -5.60 9.94
CA GLY A 159 0.87 -6.21 8.60
C GLY A 159 0.32 -7.62 8.53
N GLY A 160 -0.46 -7.94 7.50
CA GLY A 160 -0.89 -9.30 7.23
C GLY A 160 -1.38 -9.50 5.80
N LYS A 161 -1.57 -10.74 5.38
CA LYS A 161 -2.17 -11.08 4.07
C LYS A 161 -2.79 -12.46 4.11
N GLY A 162 -3.79 -12.72 3.28
CA GLY A 162 -4.34 -14.05 3.12
C GLY A 162 -4.89 -14.29 1.73
N GLY A 163 -5.57 -15.41 1.57
CA GLY A 163 -6.15 -15.77 0.28
C GLY A 163 -6.35 -17.25 0.09
N SER A 164 -6.59 -17.64 -1.15
CA SER A 164 -6.75 -19.01 -1.58
C SER A 164 -6.37 -19.20 -3.05
N ASP A 165 -5.94 -20.41 -3.39
CA ASP A 165 -5.77 -20.88 -4.77
C ASP A 165 -7.11 -21.08 -5.53
N PHE A 166 -8.23 -20.69 -4.93
CA PHE A 166 -9.54 -20.65 -5.58
C PHE A 166 -9.58 -19.63 -6.74
N ASP A 167 -10.07 -20.09 -7.89
CA ASP A 167 -10.33 -19.23 -9.04
C ASP A 167 -11.82 -18.83 -9.11
N PRO A 168 -12.16 -17.55 -8.84
CA PRO A 168 -13.53 -17.07 -8.95
C PRO A 168 -14.00 -16.86 -10.40
N ARG A 169 -13.10 -16.93 -11.40
CA ARG A 169 -13.48 -16.75 -12.81
C ARG A 169 -14.30 -17.94 -13.29
N GLY A 170 -15.39 -17.64 -13.99
CA GLY A 170 -16.31 -18.65 -14.50
C GLY A 170 -17.17 -19.34 -13.43
N ARG A 171 -17.13 -18.87 -12.18
CA ARG A 171 -17.97 -19.36 -11.08
C ARG A 171 -19.27 -18.59 -11.00
N SER A 172 -20.35 -19.28 -10.61
CA SER A 172 -21.61 -18.61 -10.28
C SER A 172 -21.51 -17.84 -8.97
N ASP A 173 -22.44 -16.91 -8.75
CA ASP A 173 -22.53 -16.18 -7.49
C ASP A 173 -22.73 -17.12 -6.30
N ASP A 174 -23.46 -18.22 -6.49
CA ASP A 174 -23.74 -19.22 -5.46
C ASP A 174 -22.50 -20.07 -5.14
N GLU A 175 -21.70 -20.44 -6.15
CA GLU A 175 -20.41 -21.11 -5.93
C GLU A 175 -19.44 -20.22 -5.14
N VAL A 176 -19.33 -18.95 -5.52
CA VAL A 176 -18.48 -17.97 -4.81
C VAL A 176 -18.99 -17.77 -3.38
N MET A 177 -20.30 -17.68 -3.17
CA MET A 177 -20.89 -17.59 -1.83
C MET A 177 -20.56 -18.82 -0.98
N ARG A 178 -20.77 -20.04 -1.50
CA ARG A 178 -20.44 -21.29 -0.78
C ARG A 178 -18.96 -21.38 -0.46
N PHE A 179 -18.10 -20.97 -1.39
CA PHE A 179 -16.66 -20.89 -1.16
C PHE A 179 -16.32 -19.91 -0.02
N CYS A 180 -16.83 -18.67 -0.07
CA CYS A 180 -16.59 -17.66 0.96
C CYS A 180 -17.10 -18.12 2.34
N GLN A 181 -18.25 -18.79 2.38
CA GLN A 181 -18.80 -19.35 3.62
C GLN A 181 -17.90 -20.46 4.19
N SER A 182 -17.42 -21.37 3.35
CA SER A 182 -16.47 -22.42 3.76
C SER A 182 -15.15 -21.82 4.25
N PHE A 183 -14.60 -20.87 3.51
CA PHE A 183 -13.36 -20.16 3.86
C PHE A 183 -13.47 -19.46 5.22
N MET A 184 -14.56 -18.70 5.43
CA MET A 184 -14.79 -17.98 6.68
C MET A 184 -15.10 -18.92 7.87
N THR A 185 -15.59 -20.13 7.61
CA THR A 185 -15.85 -21.13 8.66
C THR A 185 -14.56 -21.59 9.36
N GLU A 186 -13.41 -21.49 8.71
CA GLU A 186 -12.12 -21.61 9.40
C GLU A 186 -11.58 -20.25 9.84
N LEU A 187 -11.58 -19.23 8.96
CA LEU A 187 -10.90 -17.97 9.23
C LEU A 187 -11.47 -17.18 10.42
N TYR A 188 -12.78 -17.28 10.71
CA TYR A 188 -13.45 -16.43 11.72
C TYR A 188 -12.81 -16.48 13.11
N ARG A 189 -12.19 -17.61 13.50
CA ARG A 189 -11.62 -17.80 14.85
C ARG A 189 -10.25 -17.17 15.02
N HIS A 190 -9.66 -16.68 13.93
CA HIS A 190 -8.34 -16.06 13.90
C HIS A 190 -8.41 -14.55 13.69
N ILE A 191 -9.57 -14.02 13.27
CA ILE A 191 -9.77 -12.61 12.93
C ILE A 191 -10.71 -11.89 13.89
N GLY A 192 -10.64 -10.56 13.90
CA GLY A 192 -11.43 -9.69 14.76
C GLY A 192 -10.98 -8.23 14.66
N ASP A 193 -11.84 -7.30 15.05
CA ASP A 193 -11.59 -5.85 14.94
C ASP A 193 -10.32 -5.36 15.65
N ARG A 194 -9.85 -6.10 16.66
CA ARG A 194 -8.63 -5.84 17.45
C ARG A 194 -7.52 -6.87 17.23
N THR A 195 -7.73 -7.85 16.37
CA THR A 195 -6.77 -8.94 16.14
C THR A 195 -6.26 -8.89 14.71
N ASP A 196 -7.14 -9.12 13.75
CA ASP A 196 -6.81 -9.15 12.33
C ASP A 196 -8.01 -8.67 11.52
N VAL A 197 -7.80 -7.68 10.64
CA VAL A 197 -8.84 -7.05 9.82
C VAL A 197 -8.55 -7.26 8.33
N PRO A 198 -9.05 -8.35 7.72
CA PRO A 198 -8.89 -8.57 6.29
C PRO A 198 -9.60 -7.54 5.41
N ALA A 199 -9.29 -7.56 4.11
CA ALA A 199 -9.88 -6.69 3.10
C ALA A 199 -9.97 -7.41 1.75
N GLY A 200 -10.50 -6.74 0.73
CA GLY A 200 -10.42 -7.21 -0.65
C GLY A 200 -9.01 -7.14 -1.25
N ASP A 201 -8.77 -7.96 -2.26
CA ASP A 201 -7.62 -7.97 -3.17
C ASP A 201 -8.07 -8.63 -4.51
N ILE A 202 -7.16 -9.06 -5.37
CA ILE A 202 -7.49 -9.76 -6.62
C ILE A 202 -8.40 -10.97 -6.31
N GLY A 203 -9.56 -11.02 -6.96
CA GLY A 203 -10.56 -12.07 -6.77
C GLY A 203 -11.46 -11.92 -5.54
N VAL A 204 -11.26 -10.89 -4.71
CA VAL A 204 -12.09 -10.58 -3.54
C VAL A 204 -12.52 -9.11 -3.59
N GLY A 205 -13.68 -8.86 -4.19
CA GLY A 205 -14.31 -7.54 -4.23
C GLY A 205 -15.41 -7.38 -3.18
N SER A 206 -16.25 -6.36 -3.34
CA SER A 206 -17.35 -6.08 -2.41
C SER A 206 -18.36 -7.23 -2.29
N ARG A 207 -18.54 -8.03 -3.35
CA ARG A 207 -19.39 -9.23 -3.35
C ARG A 207 -18.85 -10.27 -2.37
N GLU A 208 -17.58 -10.65 -2.51
CA GLU A 208 -16.93 -11.62 -1.63
C GLU A 208 -16.84 -11.10 -0.20
N ILE A 209 -16.50 -9.83 0.01
CA ILE A 209 -16.48 -9.21 1.35
C ILE A 209 -17.88 -9.25 2.00
N GLY A 210 -18.95 -9.08 1.22
CA GLY A 210 -20.33 -9.28 1.70
C GLY A 210 -20.59 -10.70 2.19
N TYR A 211 -20.23 -11.72 1.39
CA TYR A 211 -20.42 -13.12 1.77
C TYR A 211 -19.56 -13.53 2.98
N LEU A 212 -18.30 -13.10 3.01
CA LEU A 212 -17.37 -13.32 4.12
C LEU A 212 -17.89 -12.67 5.40
N PHE A 213 -18.32 -11.41 5.36
CA PHE A 213 -18.88 -10.70 6.50
C PHE A 213 -20.19 -11.34 6.98
N GLY A 214 -21.07 -11.72 6.06
CA GLY A 214 -22.32 -12.42 6.37
C GLY A 214 -22.08 -13.73 7.13
N GLN A 215 -21.12 -14.55 6.65
CA GLN A 215 -20.77 -15.80 7.33
C GLN A 215 -20.10 -15.55 8.68
N TYR A 216 -19.20 -14.58 8.78
CA TYR A 216 -18.57 -14.20 10.05
C TYR A 216 -19.63 -13.85 11.10
N ARG A 217 -20.59 -12.98 10.74
CA ARG A 217 -21.71 -12.61 11.61
C ARG A 217 -22.56 -13.80 12.04
N ARG A 218 -22.85 -14.71 11.10
CA ARG A 218 -23.66 -15.91 11.37
C ARG A 218 -23.02 -16.81 12.41
N ILE A 219 -21.70 -17.05 12.32
CA ILE A 219 -20.97 -17.96 13.21
C ILE A 219 -20.74 -17.31 14.58
N THR A 220 -20.31 -16.04 14.59
CA THR A 220 -19.97 -15.33 15.83
C THR A 220 -21.18 -14.81 16.58
N ASN A 221 -22.33 -14.69 15.91
CA ASN A 221 -23.54 -14.03 16.43
C ASN A 221 -23.27 -12.59 16.92
N ARG A 222 -22.41 -11.85 16.19
CA ARG A 222 -22.02 -10.47 16.52
C ARG A 222 -22.10 -9.57 15.31
N TRP A 223 -22.49 -8.30 15.51
CA TRP A 223 -22.30 -7.24 14.52
C TRP A 223 -20.96 -6.53 14.78
N GLU A 224 -19.88 -7.16 14.36
CA GLU A 224 -18.52 -6.63 14.52
C GLU A 224 -18.07 -5.97 13.21
N ALA A 225 -18.58 -4.78 12.93
CA ALA A 225 -18.36 -4.10 11.64
C ALA A 225 -16.88 -3.87 11.32
N GLY A 226 -16.02 -3.77 12.34
CA GLY A 226 -14.57 -3.58 12.20
C GLY A 226 -13.79 -4.80 11.72
N VAL A 227 -14.38 -6.01 11.65
CA VAL A 227 -13.65 -7.24 11.30
C VAL A 227 -13.17 -7.29 9.85
N LEU A 228 -13.84 -6.59 8.94
CA LEU A 228 -13.49 -6.51 7.51
C LEU A 228 -13.59 -5.07 7.03
N THR A 229 -12.73 -4.69 6.09
CA THR A 229 -12.79 -3.40 5.38
C THR A 229 -13.08 -3.60 3.90
N GLY A 230 -13.57 -2.56 3.22
CA GLY A 230 -14.11 -2.68 1.85
C GLY A 230 -15.56 -3.16 1.85
N LYS A 231 -16.28 -2.91 2.95
CA LYS A 231 -17.71 -3.21 3.05
C LYS A 231 -18.51 -2.24 2.18
N GLY A 232 -19.76 -2.59 1.88
CA GLY A 232 -20.68 -1.69 1.21
C GLY A 232 -21.14 -0.55 2.14
N PRO A 233 -21.36 0.67 1.61
CA PRO A 233 -21.72 1.83 2.43
C PRO A 233 -23.02 1.64 3.22
N GLY A 234 -23.97 0.83 2.72
CA GLY A 234 -25.20 0.51 3.44
C GLY A 234 -25.04 -0.41 4.67
N TRP A 235 -23.84 -0.92 4.96
CA TRP A 235 -23.60 -1.87 6.05
C TRP A 235 -22.20 -1.73 6.68
N GLY A 236 -21.71 -0.49 6.81
CA GLY A 236 -20.48 -0.16 7.55
C GLY A 236 -19.23 0.09 6.69
N GLY A 237 -19.40 0.21 5.37
CA GLY A 237 -18.36 0.64 4.45
C GLY A 237 -18.10 2.14 4.49
N SER A 238 -16.86 2.55 4.18
CA SER A 238 -16.51 3.97 4.03
C SER A 238 -16.85 4.48 2.63
N ALA A 239 -17.33 5.72 2.53
CA ALA A 239 -17.33 6.45 1.26
C ALA A 239 -15.90 6.60 0.72
N GLY A 240 -15.74 6.78 -0.59
CA GLY A 240 -14.42 7.04 -1.20
C GLY A 240 -13.49 5.82 -1.29
N ARG A 241 -13.93 4.62 -0.88
CA ARG A 241 -13.06 3.44 -0.82
C ARG A 241 -12.63 2.95 -2.21
N ALA A 242 -13.49 3.08 -3.22
CA ALA A 242 -13.15 2.66 -4.58
C ALA A 242 -12.06 3.57 -5.17
N GLU A 243 -12.13 4.85 -4.86
CA GLU A 243 -11.31 5.93 -5.38
C GLU A 243 -9.94 6.01 -4.70
N ALA A 244 -9.88 5.58 -3.44
CA ALA A 244 -8.78 5.79 -2.49
C ALA A 244 -7.37 5.53 -3.04
N THR A 245 -7.15 4.43 -3.77
CA THR A 245 -5.80 4.09 -4.28
C THR A 245 -5.37 5.02 -5.42
N GLY A 246 -6.25 5.27 -6.40
CA GLY A 246 -5.95 6.16 -7.52
C GLY A 246 -5.80 7.61 -7.06
N TYR A 247 -6.68 8.05 -6.17
CA TYR A 247 -6.59 9.38 -5.55
C TYR A 247 -5.30 9.52 -4.75
N GLY A 248 -4.95 8.51 -3.95
CA GLY A 248 -3.72 8.51 -3.16
C GLY A 248 -2.48 8.66 -4.04
N ASN A 249 -2.41 7.92 -5.16
CA ASN A 249 -1.29 8.01 -6.09
C ASN A 249 -1.12 9.42 -6.67
N VAL A 250 -2.24 10.04 -7.08
CA VAL A 250 -2.22 11.41 -7.63
C VAL A 250 -1.84 12.45 -6.57
N LEU A 251 -2.33 12.29 -5.34
CA LEU A 251 -1.96 13.18 -4.23
C LEU A 251 -0.47 13.05 -3.88
N PHE A 252 0.07 11.84 -3.90
CA PHE A 252 1.49 11.61 -3.63
C PHE A 252 2.39 12.25 -4.71
N VAL A 253 2.08 12.06 -5.99
CA VAL A 253 2.87 12.67 -7.07
C VAL A 253 2.74 14.20 -7.09
N ALA A 254 1.59 14.75 -6.68
CA ALA A 254 1.42 16.19 -6.53
C ALA A 254 2.39 16.76 -5.48
N GLU A 255 2.53 16.11 -4.33
CA GLU A 255 3.49 16.53 -3.29
C GLU A 255 4.95 16.37 -3.77
N MET A 256 5.25 15.30 -4.53
CA MET A 256 6.58 15.11 -5.14
C MET A 256 6.97 16.24 -6.11
N LEU A 257 6.02 16.70 -6.93
CA LEU A 257 6.22 17.84 -7.84
C LEU A 257 6.36 19.15 -7.05
N HIS A 258 5.48 19.37 -6.07
CA HIS A 258 5.49 20.58 -5.25
C HIS A 258 6.83 20.77 -4.54
N ARG A 259 7.43 19.68 -4.04
CA ARG A 259 8.74 19.70 -3.39
C ARG A 259 9.88 20.12 -4.33
N ARG A 260 9.68 19.99 -5.64
CA ARG A 260 10.63 20.36 -6.70
C ARG A 260 10.30 21.73 -7.32
N GLY A 261 9.34 22.47 -6.76
CA GLY A 261 8.92 23.77 -7.27
C GLY A 261 8.06 23.68 -8.53
N GLU A 262 7.43 22.53 -8.78
CA GLU A 262 6.48 22.33 -9.86
C GLU A 262 5.09 22.05 -9.31
N ASP A 263 4.05 22.32 -10.10
CA ASP A 263 2.68 21.97 -9.74
C ASP A 263 2.11 20.91 -10.69
N LEU A 264 1.11 20.18 -10.22
CA LEU A 264 0.39 19.16 -11.01
C LEU A 264 -0.53 19.76 -12.12
N PRO A 265 -1.24 20.89 -11.92
CA PRO A 265 -2.07 21.47 -12.97
C PRO A 265 -1.29 21.77 -14.25
N GLY A 266 -1.86 21.42 -15.40
CA GLY A 266 -1.26 21.61 -16.72
C GLY A 266 -0.29 20.51 -17.16
N GLN A 267 0.16 19.64 -16.26
CA GLN A 267 1.05 18.52 -16.60
C GLN A 267 0.32 17.50 -17.47
N GLN A 268 1.04 16.93 -18.44
CA GLN A 268 0.60 15.80 -19.24
C GLN A 268 1.00 14.50 -18.56
N VAL A 269 0.02 13.62 -18.34
CA VAL A 269 0.21 12.44 -17.50
C VAL A 269 -0.16 11.17 -18.25
N LEU A 270 0.77 10.21 -18.28
CA LEU A 270 0.49 8.86 -18.77
C LEU A 270 -0.09 8.04 -17.62
N VAL A 271 -1.20 7.37 -17.90
CA VAL A 271 -1.78 6.37 -17.00
C VAL A 271 -1.84 5.05 -17.76
N SER A 272 -1.30 3.99 -17.18
CA SER A 272 -1.53 2.63 -17.71
C SER A 272 -2.72 1.99 -17.00
N GLY A 273 -3.30 1.00 -17.65
CA GLY A 273 -4.46 0.29 -17.15
C GLY A 273 -5.76 1.06 -17.38
N SER A 274 -6.86 0.35 -17.14
CA SER A 274 -8.24 0.84 -17.27
C SER A 274 -9.15 0.19 -16.22
N GLY A 275 -8.53 -0.38 -15.18
CA GLY A 275 -9.22 -0.91 -14.01
C GLY A 275 -9.49 0.18 -12.97
N ASN A 276 -9.96 -0.24 -11.80
CA ASN A 276 -10.37 0.64 -10.72
C ASN A 276 -9.32 1.71 -10.36
N VAL A 277 -8.06 1.32 -10.18
CA VAL A 277 -6.98 2.29 -9.85
C VAL A 277 -6.82 3.32 -10.97
N ALA A 278 -6.65 2.88 -12.22
CA ALA A 278 -6.46 3.77 -13.36
C ALA A 278 -7.65 4.73 -13.57
N LEU A 279 -8.89 4.24 -13.47
CA LEU A 279 -10.10 5.09 -13.62
C LEU A 279 -10.09 6.26 -12.63
N TYR A 280 -9.80 5.99 -11.36
CA TYR A 280 -9.82 7.03 -10.34
C TYR A 280 -8.53 7.86 -10.30
N THR A 281 -7.41 7.34 -10.80
CA THR A 281 -6.22 8.13 -11.12
C THR A 281 -6.57 9.19 -12.17
N VAL A 282 -7.17 8.78 -13.30
CA VAL A 282 -7.62 9.69 -14.36
C VAL A 282 -8.61 10.73 -13.83
N GLU A 283 -9.60 10.30 -13.03
CA GLU A 283 -10.57 11.21 -12.41
C GLU A 283 -9.89 12.29 -11.54
N LYS A 284 -8.98 11.88 -10.65
CA LYS A 284 -8.30 12.83 -9.74
C LYS A 284 -7.35 13.76 -10.48
N LEU A 285 -6.66 13.28 -11.51
CA LEU A 285 -5.79 14.11 -12.34
C LEU A 285 -6.58 15.27 -12.95
N HIS A 286 -7.74 15.00 -13.55
CA HIS A 286 -8.59 16.03 -14.13
C HIS A 286 -9.16 16.99 -13.07
N GLU A 287 -9.57 16.48 -11.91
CA GLU A 287 -10.02 17.33 -10.80
C GLU A 287 -8.95 18.33 -10.33
N LEU A 288 -7.68 17.91 -10.37
CA LEU A 288 -6.53 18.76 -10.00
C LEU A 288 -5.92 19.50 -11.20
N GLY A 289 -6.59 19.52 -12.37
CA GLY A 289 -6.17 20.29 -13.53
C GLY A 289 -5.02 19.70 -14.35
N ALA A 290 -4.60 18.47 -14.08
CA ALA A 290 -3.71 17.71 -14.96
C ALA A 290 -4.50 17.02 -16.07
N ARG A 291 -3.82 16.63 -17.14
CA ARG A 291 -4.43 15.97 -18.29
C ARG A 291 -3.90 14.55 -18.44
N ALA A 292 -4.75 13.57 -18.18
CA ALA A 292 -4.41 12.17 -18.42
C ALA A 292 -4.49 11.89 -19.94
N LEU A 293 -3.38 11.51 -20.57
CA LEU A 293 -3.32 11.30 -22.01
C LEU A 293 -3.61 9.86 -22.43
N THR A 294 -3.36 8.90 -21.55
CA THR A 294 -3.41 7.47 -21.91
C THR A 294 -4.21 6.63 -20.93
N VAL A 295 -4.70 5.50 -21.43
CA VAL A 295 -5.15 4.34 -20.65
C VAL A 295 -4.84 3.07 -21.45
N SER A 296 -4.71 1.93 -20.77
CA SER A 296 -4.42 0.66 -21.44
C SER A 296 -5.26 -0.51 -20.94
N ASP A 297 -5.33 -1.57 -21.72
CA ASP A 297 -5.72 -2.90 -21.25
C ASP A 297 -4.86 -3.96 -21.93
N SER A 298 -5.26 -5.23 -21.81
CA SER A 298 -4.50 -6.35 -22.36
C SER A 298 -4.41 -6.37 -23.89
N GLU A 299 -5.20 -5.56 -24.61
CA GLU A 299 -5.18 -5.51 -26.09
C GLU A 299 -4.32 -4.36 -26.63
N GLY A 300 -3.90 -3.41 -25.79
CA GLY A 300 -3.13 -2.24 -26.23
C GLY A 300 -3.44 -1.00 -25.39
N TYR A 301 -3.10 0.17 -25.91
CA TYR A 301 -3.34 1.44 -25.22
C TYR A 301 -4.01 2.48 -26.13
N VAL A 302 -4.64 3.46 -25.50
CA VAL A 302 -5.20 4.64 -26.15
C VAL A 302 -4.36 5.85 -25.80
N VAL A 303 -4.18 6.74 -26.76
CA VAL A 303 -3.70 8.11 -26.56
C VAL A 303 -4.81 9.07 -26.98
N ASP A 304 -5.18 10.02 -26.11
CA ASP A 304 -6.13 11.09 -26.40
C ASP A 304 -5.47 12.45 -26.13
N ASP A 305 -5.21 13.23 -27.17
CA ASP A 305 -4.50 14.51 -27.09
C ASP A 305 -5.30 15.58 -26.31
N LYS A 306 -6.62 15.44 -26.27
CA LYS A 306 -7.54 16.27 -25.49
C LYS A 306 -7.67 15.80 -24.04
N GLY A 307 -7.08 14.68 -23.68
CA GLY A 307 -7.23 14.02 -22.40
C GLY A 307 -8.38 13.03 -22.37
N ILE A 308 -8.22 12.00 -21.54
CA ILE A 308 -9.15 10.88 -21.41
C ILE A 308 -10.49 11.33 -20.84
N ASP A 309 -11.56 11.08 -21.56
CA ASP A 309 -12.94 11.25 -21.12
C ASP A 309 -13.31 10.17 -20.11
N ILE A 310 -13.32 10.57 -18.84
CA ILE A 310 -13.54 9.64 -17.73
C ILE A 310 -14.95 9.04 -17.76
N ASP A 311 -15.96 9.78 -18.20
CA ASP A 311 -17.34 9.29 -18.22
C ASP A 311 -17.53 8.25 -19.32
N LEU A 312 -17.00 8.52 -20.52
CA LEU A 312 -16.97 7.53 -21.60
C LEU A 312 -16.18 6.29 -21.21
N LEU A 313 -15.02 6.48 -20.56
CA LEU A 313 -14.19 5.36 -20.12
C LEU A 313 -14.92 4.50 -19.07
N LYS A 314 -15.60 5.11 -18.09
CA LYS A 314 -16.42 4.39 -17.11
C LYS A 314 -17.58 3.65 -17.75
N GLN A 315 -18.28 4.28 -18.70
CA GLN A 315 -19.36 3.64 -19.44
C GLN A 315 -18.85 2.36 -20.12
N ILE A 316 -17.71 2.42 -20.80
CA ILE A 316 -17.12 1.26 -21.47
C ILE A 316 -16.62 0.22 -20.49
N LYS A 317 -15.81 0.60 -19.49
CA LYS A 317 -15.10 -0.36 -18.62
C LYS A 317 -15.95 -0.92 -17.48
N VAL A 318 -16.86 -0.13 -16.92
CA VAL A 318 -17.64 -0.50 -15.73
C VAL A 318 -19.01 -1.05 -16.11
N ILE A 319 -19.73 -0.35 -17.01
CA ILE A 319 -21.11 -0.74 -17.39
C ILE A 319 -21.09 -1.81 -18.48
N GLU A 320 -20.39 -1.55 -19.58
CA GLU A 320 -20.38 -2.44 -20.74
C GLU A 320 -19.33 -3.56 -20.64
N ARG A 321 -18.35 -3.41 -19.74
CA ARG A 321 -17.19 -4.31 -19.59
C ARG A 321 -16.41 -4.52 -20.89
N GLY A 322 -16.32 -3.47 -21.70
CA GLY A 322 -15.64 -3.44 -22.99
C GLY A 322 -14.12 -3.26 -22.92
N ARG A 323 -13.52 -3.04 -24.10
CA ARG A 323 -12.09 -2.83 -24.33
C ARG A 323 -11.77 -1.37 -24.56
N VAL A 324 -10.53 -0.95 -24.30
CA VAL A 324 -10.11 0.45 -24.52
C VAL A 324 -10.15 0.86 -25.99
N ARG A 325 -10.06 -0.07 -26.95
CA ARG A 325 -10.27 0.25 -28.38
C ARG A 325 -11.64 0.88 -28.68
N HIS A 326 -12.70 0.43 -27.98
CA HIS A 326 -14.05 0.99 -28.14
C HIS A 326 -14.11 2.45 -27.66
N TYR A 327 -13.20 2.85 -26.76
CA TYR A 327 -13.08 4.25 -26.35
C TYR A 327 -12.59 5.08 -27.53
N ALA A 328 -11.51 4.67 -28.20
CA ALA A 328 -10.97 5.40 -29.34
C ALA A 328 -11.98 5.50 -30.50
N GLU A 329 -12.69 4.41 -30.80
CA GLU A 329 -13.76 4.37 -31.81
C GLU A 329 -14.87 5.39 -31.52
N ARG A 330 -15.29 5.53 -30.26
CA ARG A 330 -16.38 6.44 -29.87
C ARG A 330 -15.93 7.88 -29.67
N ARG A 331 -14.69 8.08 -29.23
CA ARG A 331 -14.10 9.39 -28.99
C ARG A 331 -13.77 10.11 -30.31
N GLY A 332 -13.46 9.36 -31.36
CA GLY A 332 -13.20 9.88 -32.70
C GLY A 332 -11.79 10.45 -32.84
N GLY A 333 -11.62 11.45 -33.71
CA GLY A 333 -10.29 11.86 -34.22
C GLY A 333 -9.27 12.39 -33.21
N SER A 334 -9.61 12.60 -31.94
CA SER A 334 -8.64 12.97 -30.89
C SER A 334 -7.97 11.76 -30.23
N ALA A 335 -8.59 10.59 -30.33
CA ALA A 335 -8.13 9.37 -29.68
C ALA A 335 -7.62 8.34 -30.71
N VAL A 336 -6.42 7.84 -30.47
CA VAL A 336 -5.81 6.79 -31.28
C VAL A 336 -5.62 5.55 -30.42
N PHE A 337 -6.15 4.42 -30.88
CA PHE A 337 -5.82 3.11 -30.31
C PHE A 337 -4.56 2.59 -30.99
N VAL A 338 -3.58 2.20 -30.18
CA VAL A 338 -2.33 1.58 -30.64
C VAL A 338 -2.38 0.10 -30.24
N PRO A 339 -2.55 -0.81 -31.21
CA PRO A 339 -2.39 -2.24 -30.97
C PRO A 339 -0.90 -2.54 -30.81
N ASP A 340 -0.56 -3.31 -29.77
CA ASP A 340 0.82 -3.66 -29.42
C ASP A 340 1.71 -2.43 -29.09
N GLY A 341 2.93 -2.68 -28.60
CA GLY A 341 3.85 -1.62 -28.14
C GLY A 341 3.63 -1.18 -26.69
N SER A 342 4.37 -0.15 -26.28
CA SER A 342 4.44 0.29 -24.89
C SER A 342 3.82 1.67 -24.72
N VAL A 343 2.89 1.82 -23.76
CA VAL A 343 2.29 3.12 -23.38
C VAL A 343 3.35 4.13 -22.93
N TRP A 344 4.53 3.64 -22.55
CA TRP A 344 5.67 4.41 -22.07
C TRP A 344 6.49 5.09 -23.18
N GLU A 345 6.14 4.86 -24.45
CA GLU A 345 6.75 5.54 -25.60
C GLU A 345 6.18 6.94 -25.86
N VAL A 346 5.03 7.27 -25.26
CA VAL A 346 4.38 8.58 -25.41
C VAL A 346 5.11 9.63 -24.55
N PRO A 347 5.55 10.77 -25.11
CA PRO A 347 6.17 11.84 -24.30
C PRO A 347 5.18 12.48 -23.34
N ALA A 348 5.59 12.70 -22.09
CA ALA A 348 4.76 13.28 -21.04
C ALA A 348 5.60 13.77 -19.85
N ASP A 349 5.00 14.58 -18.98
CA ASP A 349 5.66 15.10 -17.78
C ASP A 349 5.67 14.10 -16.62
N VAL A 350 4.62 13.27 -16.51
CA VAL A 350 4.42 12.32 -15.40
C VAL A 350 3.94 10.96 -15.92
N ALA A 351 4.39 9.87 -15.30
CA ALA A 351 3.87 8.52 -15.58
C ALA A 351 3.35 7.81 -14.32
N LEU A 352 2.13 7.28 -14.38
CA LEU A 352 1.43 6.62 -13.27
C LEU A 352 1.05 5.17 -13.62
N PRO A 353 1.98 4.20 -13.49
CA PRO A 353 1.70 2.81 -13.78
C PRO A 353 0.67 2.22 -12.81
N SER A 354 -0.47 1.78 -13.37
CA SER A 354 -1.68 1.44 -12.63
C SER A 354 -2.38 0.16 -13.13
N ALA A 355 -1.66 -0.73 -13.84
CA ALA A 355 -2.23 -1.96 -14.40
C ALA A 355 -1.79 -3.23 -13.64
N THR A 356 -0.52 -3.61 -13.75
CA THR A 356 -0.01 -4.89 -13.27
C THR A 356 1.42 -4.79 -12.76
N GLN A 357 1.87 -5.80 -12.02
CA GLN A 357 3.27 -5.94 -11.61
C GLN A 357 4.20 -6.03 -12.81
N ASN A 358 5.41 -5.46 -12.70
CA ASN A 358 6.46 -5.46 -13.74
C ASN A 358 6.01 -4.99 -15.14
N GLU A 359 5.06 -4.05 -15.22
CA GLU A 359 4.58 -3.48 -16.49
C GLU A 359 5.49 -2.41 -17.09
N LEU A 360 6.48 -1.91 -16.34
CA LEU A 360 7.43 -0.89 -16.79
C LEU A 360 8.85 -1.40 -16.55
N ASN A 361 9.57 -1.70 -17.63
CA ASN A 361 10.94 -2.23 -17.61
C ASN A 361 12.00 -1.15 -17.90
N ALA A 362 13.28 -1.54 -17.93
CA ALA A 362 14.38 -0.59 -18.10
C ALA A 362 14.37 0.13 -19.46
N ASP A 363 13.90 -0.52 -20.53
CA ASP A 363 13.81 0.11 -21.85
C ASP A 363 12.67 1.13 -21.91
N ASP A 364 11.54 0.81 -21.29
CA ASP A 364 10.44 1.75 -21.07
C ASP A 364 10.88 2.97 -20.25
N ALA A 365 11.62 2.75 -19.16
CA ALA A 365 12.14 3.83 -18.33
C ALA A 365 13.07 4.76 -19.11
N ARG A 366 13.95 4.21 -19.96
CA ARG A 366 14.80 5.02 -20.84
C ARG A 366 13.98 5.79 -21.88
N ALA A 367 12.89 5.22 -22.39
CA ALA A 367 11.99 5.91 -23.30
C ALA A 367 11.32 7.11 -22.62
N LEU A 368 10.80 6.93 -21.40
CA LEU A 368 10.20 7.99 -20.60
C LEU A 368 11.20 9.11 -20.26
N VAL A 369 12.43 8.75 -19.87
CA VAL A 369 13.50 9.73 -19.62
C VAL A 369 13.81 10.55 -20.88
N ARG A 370 13.92 9.90 -22.06
CA ARG A 370 14.09 10.63 -23.33
C ARG A 370 12.89 11.51 -23.67
N GLY A 371 11.68 11.10 -23.26
CA GLY A 371 10.44 11.85 -23.41
C GLY A 371 10.27 13.03 -22.45
N GLY A 372 11.21 13.24 -21.52
CA GLY A 372 11.19 14.37 -20.59
C GLY A 372 10.38 14.13 -19.31
N VAL A 373 10.13 12.87 -18.93
CA VAL A 373 9.41 12.56 -17.69
C VAL A 373 10.12 13.16 -16.47
N LYS A 374 9.35 13.80 -15.60
CA LYS A 374 9.85 14.47 -14.39
C LYS A 374 9.57 13.67 -13.13
N ALA A 375 8.44 12.94 -13.12
CA ALA A 375 8.03 12.11 -12.01
C ALA A 375 7.36 10.80 -12.47
N VAL A 376 7.61 9.72 -11.73
CA VAL A 376 6.94 8.43 -11.89
C VAL A 376 6.42 8.00 -10.53
N SER A 377 5.14 7.60 -10.43
CA SER A 377 4.53 7.22 -9.15
C SER A 377 3.65 5.97 -9.29
N GLU A 378 3.99 4.92 -8.54
CA GLU A 378 3.40 3.59 -8.70
C GLU A 378 1.98 3.51 -8.12
N GLY A 379 0.97 3.35 -8.99
CA GLY A 379 -0.42 3.12 -8.61
C GLY A 379 -0.75 1.64 -8.38
N ALA A 380 -0.13 0.73 -9.15
CA ALA A 380 -0.22 -0.71 -8.95
C ALA A 380 0.80 -1.20 -7.90
N ASN A 381 0.72 -2.49 -7.52
CA ASN A 381 1.72 -3.10 -6.64
C ASN A 381 2.93 -3.57 -7.46
N MET A 382 4.10 -2.96 -7.24
CA MET A 382 5.37 -3.23 -7.95
C MET A 382 5.26 -3.23 -9.48
N PRO A 383 4.67 -2.20 -10.13
CA PRO A 383 4.63 -2.12 -11.58
C PRO A 383 6.01 -1.88 -12.22
N VAL A 384 6.93 -1.22 -11.51
CA VAL A 384 8.24 -0.85 -12.08
C VAL A 384 9.28 -1.88 -11.67
N THR A 385 10.03 -2.41 -12.65
CA THR A 385 11.12 -3.35 -12.33
C THR A 385 12.24 -2.66 -11.55
N PRO A 386 13.01 -3.36 -10.70
CA PRO A 386 14.14 -2.76 -9.99
C PRO A 386 15.15 -2.05 -10.91
N THR A 387 15.38 -2.62 -12.10
CA THR A 387 16.24 -2.04 -13.13
C THR A 387 15.67 -0.76 -13.73
N ALA A 388 14.35 -0.65 -13.88
CA ALA A 388 13.68 0.57 -14.34
C ALA A 388 13.70 1.67 -13.27
N ALA A 389 13.46 1.32 -12.00
CA ALA A 389 13.58 2.24 -10.88
C ALA A 389 15.00 2.82 -10.76
N GLN A 390 16.03 2.01 -11.03
CA GLN A 390 17.42 2.48 -11.09
C GLN A 390 17.63 3.52 -12.20
N VAL A 391 17.09 3.29 -13.40
CA VAL A 391 17.17 4.27 -14.51
C VAL A 391 16.57 5.61 -14.13
N PHE A 392 15.40 5.63 -13.46
CA PHE A 392 14.79 6.88 -13.01
C PHE A 392 15.66 7.61 -11.97
N ARG A 393 16.24 6.86 -11.02
CA ARG A 393 17.13 7.41 -10.00
C ARG A 393 18.38 8.03 -10.61
N GLU A 394 19.04 7.33 -11.52
CA GLU A 394 20.25 7.81 -12.22
C GLU A 394 19.96 9.04 -13.10
N ALA A 395 18.76 9.14 -13.66
CA ALA A 395 18.31 10.28 -14.45
C ALA A 395 17.79 11.47 -13.63
N GLY A 396 17.74 11.37 -12.29
CA GLY A 396 17.21 12.44 -11.42
C GLY A 396 15.68 12.63 -11.51
N VAL A 397 14.96 11.66 -12.07
CA VAL A 397 13.50 11.61 -12.14
C VAL A 397 12.96 11.27 -10.75
N ALA A 398 11.96 12.02 -10.28
CA ALA A 398 11.34 11.74 -8.98
C ALA A 398 10.56 10.41 -9.06
N PHE A 399 10.87 9.46 -8.17
CA PHE A 399 10.26 8.12 -8.20
C PHE A 399 9.51 7.82 -6.90
N GLY A 400 8.19 7.68 -6.99
CA GLY A 400 7.29 7.38 -5.87
C GLY A 400 7.02 5.87 -5.76
N PRO A 401 7.59 5.16 -4.77
CA PRO A 401 7.42 3.72 -4.63
C PRO A 401 5.99 3.36 -4.21
N GLY A 402 5.48 2.22 -4.69
CA GLY A 402 4.10 1.80 -4.47
C GLY A 402 3.74 1.68 -2.99
N LYS A 403 4.66 1.24 -2.13
CA LYS A 403 4.44 1.17 -0.67
C LYS A 403 4.04 2.51 -0.05
N ALA A 404 4.45 3.64 -0.64
CA ALA A 404 4.04 4.98 -0.25
C ALA A 404 2.89 5.49 -1.15
N ALA A 405 3.13 5.55 -2.47
CA ALA A 405 2.23 6.18 -3.43
C ALA A 405 0.82 5.56 -3.47
N ASN A 406 0.71 4.22 -3.41
CA ASN A 406 -0.58 3.52 -3.47
C ASN A 406 -1.14 3.17 -2.06
N ALA A 407 -0.61 3.79 -1.01
CA ALA A 407 -1.06 3.60 0.36
C ALA A 407 -2.47 4.15 0.64
N GLY A 408 -3.01 5.00 -0.23
CA GLY A 408 -4.36 5.57 -0.07
C GLY A 408 -5.45 4.52 0.14
N GLY A 409 -5.37 3.37 -0.55
CA GLY A 409 -6.33 2.27 -0.37
C GLY A 409 -6.32 1.67 1.05
N VAL A 410 -5.16 1.54 1.68
CA VAL A 410 -5.07 1.05 3.06
C VAL A 410 -5.35 2.16 4.06
N ALA A 411 -5.00 3.41 3.75
CA ALA A 411 -5.37 4.57 4.55
C ALA A 411 -6.89 4.67 4.72
N VAL A 412 -7.66 4.65 3.62
CA VAL A 412 -9.13 4.66 3.70
C VAL A 412 -9.69 3.39 4.35
N SER A 413 -9.00 2.25 4.26
CA SER A 413 -9.39 1.05 5.00
C SER A 413 -9.23 1.24 6.52
N ALA A 414 -8.20 1.94 6.98
CA ALA A 414 -8.05 2.29 8.39
C ALA A 414 -9.02 3.40 8.82
N LEU A 415 -9.34 4.36 7.94
CA LEU A 415 -10.43 5.32 8.20
C LEU A 415 -11.79 4.62 8.31
N GLU A 416 -12.04 3.58 7.52
CA GLU A 416 -13.23 2.71 7.67
C GLU A 416 -13.23 2.01 9.05
N MET A 417 -12.09 1.55 9.54
CA MET A 417 -11.99 0.99 10.91
C MET A 417 -12.29 2.03 11.99
N ARG A 418 -11.79 3.27 11.83
CA ARG A 418 -12.10 4.39 12.74
C ARG A 418 -13.60 4.70 12.77
N GLN A 419 -14.21 4.82 11.59
CA GLN A 419 -15.65 5.03 11.44
C GLN A 419 -16.45 3.90 12.11
N ASN A 420 -16.10 2.64 11.86
CA ASN A 420 -16.78 1.49 12.47
C ASN A 420 -16.63 1.45 13.99
N SER A 421 -15.45 1.79 14.52
CA SER A 421 -15.20 1.86 15.97
C SER A 421 -16.03 2.97 16.63
N GLY A 422 -16.17 4.12 15.96
CA GLY A 422 -16.99 5.24 16.41
C GLY A 422 -18.49 5.13 16.09
N ARG A 423 -18.90 4.11 15.32
CA ARG A 423 -20.24 3.99 14.72
C ARG A 423 -20.64 5.24 13.94
N ASP A 424 -19.67 5.86 13.28
CA ASP A 424 -19.83 7.07 12.48
C ASP A 424 -19.82 6.72 10.97
N SER A 425 -20.32 7.62 10.14
CA SER A 425 -20.27 7.50 8.68
C SER A 425 -19.95 8.87 8.10
N TRP A 426 -18.82 8.96 7.40
CA TRP A 426 -18.32 10.23 6.91
C TRP A 426 -18.79 10.50 5.48
N SER A 427 -18.96 11.78 5.16
CA SER A 427 -19.16 12.20 3.78
C SER A 427 -17.92 11.89 2.93
N ARG A 428 -18.12 11.75 1.61
CA ARG A 428 -17.04 11.57 0.65
C ARG A 428 -15.97 12.66 0.81
N ASP A 429 -16.39 13.93 0.94
CA ASP A 429 -15.49 15.07 1.08
C ASP A 429 -14.62 14.97 2.34
N ARG A 430 -15.20 14.54 3.46
CA ARG A 430 -14.44 14.33 4.70
C ARG A 430 -13.42 13.21 4.55
N VAL A 431 -13.82 12.07 3.97
CA VAL A 431 -12.87 10.96 3.72
C VAL A 431 -11.74 11.40 2.79
N GLN A 432 -12.05 12.18 1.75
CA GLN A 432 -11.05 12.69 0.81
C GLN A 432 -10.08 13.68 1.48
N ALA A 433 -10.56 14.57 2.35
CA ALA A 433 -9.71 15.49 3.10
C ALA A 433 -8.75 14.77 4.07
N GLU A 434 -9.25 13.74 4.76
CA GLU A 434 -8.45 12.87 5.62
C GLU A 434 -7.41 12.08 4.81
N LEU A 435 -7.81 11.53 3.65
CA LEU A 435 -6.89 10.86 2.74
C LEU A 435 -5.78 11.81 2.26
N ALA A 436 -6.11 13.04 1.85
CA ALA A 436 -5.12 14.03 1.43
C ALA A 436 -4.10 14.34 2.53
N THR A 437 -4.56 14.46 3.78
CA THR A 437 -3.69 14.65 4.95
C THR A 437 -2.75 13.46 5.11
N VAL A 438 -3.27 12.23 5.12
CA VAL A 438 -2.44 11.03 5.28
C VAL A 438 -1.42 10.89 4.14
N MET A 439 -1.79 11.17 2.89
CA MET A 439 -0.84 11.05 1.77
C MET A 439 0.27 12.09 1.84
N ARG A 440 -0.02 13.32 2.27
CA ARG A 440 1.01 14.34 2.54
C ARG A 440 1.93 13.91 3.67
N ASP A 441 1.39 13.39 4.77
CA ASP A 441 2.19 12.92 5.89
C ASP A 441 3.12 11.76 5.48
N ILE A 442 2.64 10.84 4.64
CA ILE A 442 3.47 9.76 4.08
C ILE A 442 4.58 10.33 3.20
N HIS A 443 4.25 11.28 2.31
CA HIS A 443 5.24 11.95 1.46
C HIS A 443 6.33 12.63 2.30
N ASP A 444 5.93 13.47 3.24
CA ASP A 444 6.85 14.26 4.07
C ASP A 444 7.76 13.35 4.90
N LEU A 445 7.19 12.28 5.46
CA LEU A 445 7.96 11.25 6.18
C LEU A 445 9.01 10.61 5.26
N CYS A 446 8.63 10.16 4.07
CA CYS A 446 9.57 9.55 3.14
C CYS A 446 10.69 10.53 2.75
N TRP A 447 10.33 11.77 2.42
CA TRP A 447 11.29 12.81 2.05
C TRP A 447 12.28 13.12 3.17
N GLN A 448 11.78 13.38 4.39
CA GLN A 448 12.60 13.74 5.54
C GLN A 448 13.52 12.59 5.97
N THR A 449 13.01 11.36 5.98
CA THR A 449 13.82 10.19 6.32
C THR A 449 14.90 9.95 5.28
N ALA A 450 14.61 10.11 3.99
CA ALA A 450 15.63 9.99 2.95
C ALA A 450 16.78 10.99 3.14
N ASP A 451 16.44 12.26 3.46
CA ASP A 451 17.43 13.31 3.77
C ASP A 451 18.26 12.97 5.03
N GLN A 452 17.60 12.56 6.11
CA GLN A 452 18.24 12.17 7.37
C GLN A 452 19.28 11.06 7.20
N TYR A 453 19.05 10.13 6.28
CA TYR A 453 19.93 8.98 6.02
C TYR A 453 20.85 9.17 4.80
N GLY A 454 21.03 10.41 4.33
CA GLY A 454 22.01 10.75 3.30
C GLY A 454 21.61 10.33 1.87
N ALA A 455 20.32 10.15 1.62
CA ALA A 455 19.75 9.83 0.31
C ALA A 455 18.68 10.88 -0.10
N PRO A 456 18.99 12.19 -0.11
CA PRO A 456 18.00 13.24 -0.34
C PRO A 456 17.24 13.03 -1.66
N GLY A 457 15.90 13.06 -1.57
CA GLY A 457 15.00 12.84 -2.71
C GLY A 457 14.81 11.40 -3.15
N ASP A 458 15.45 10.42 -2.50
CA ASP A 458 15.20 9.00 -2.73
C ASP A 458 14.04 8.48 -1.86
N TYR A 459 12.83 8.59 -2.38
CA TYR A 459 11.63 8.11 -1.70
C TYR A 459 11.62 6.59 -1.46
N VAL A 460 12.38 5.78 -2.22
CA VAL A 460 12.48 4.33 -1.99
C VAL A 460 13.20 4.07 -0.67
N THR A 461 14.38 4.69 -0.52
CA THR A 461 15.17 4.63 0.72
C THR A 461 14.36 5.21 1.88
N GLY A 462 13.76 6.38 1.70
CA GLY A 462 12.92 7.03 2.72
C GLY A 462 11.75 6.16 3.18
N ALA A 463 10.99 5.58 2.24
CA ALA A 463 9.83 4.75 2.56
C ALA A 463 10.21 3.45 3.28
N ASN A 464 11.28 2.78 2.84
CA ASN A 464 11.76 1.55 3.49
C ASN A 464 12.24 1.82 4.92
N ILE A 465 13.09 2.84 5.09
CA ILE A 465 13.65 3.18 6.40
C ILE A 465 12.56 3.64 7.35
N ALA A 466 11.68 4.57 6.93
CA ALA A 466 10.64 5.11 7.79
C ALA A 466 9.64 4.03 8.24
N GLY A 467 9.25 3.14 7.31
CA GLY A 467 8.41 2.00 7.63
C GLY A 467 9.09 1.05 8.63
N PHE A 468 10.35 0.71 8.38
CA PHE A 468 11.14 -0.16 9.27
C PHE A 468 11.29 0.44 10.66
N GLU A 469 11.75 1.69 10.77
CA GLU A 469 12.04 2.32 12.05
C GLU A 469 10.81 2.38 12.95
N ARG A 470 9.63 2.71 12.38
CA ARG A 470 8.38 2.79 13.13
C ARG A 470 7.99 1.44 13.73
N VAL A 471 8.11 0.36 12.96
CA VAL A 471 7.83 -1.00 13.43
C VAL A 471 8.89 -1.44 14.44
N ALA A 472 10.17 -1.26 14.11
CA ALA A 472 11.29 -1.68 14.95
C ALA A 472 11.29 -0.99 16.32
N GLN A 473 11.02 0.31 16.37
CA GLN A 473 10.88 1.04 17.63
C GLN A 473 9.74 0.49 18.49
N ALA A 474 8.60 0.19 17.89
CA ALA A 474 7.46 -0.40 18.60
C ALA A 474 7.80 -1.80 19.14
N MET A 475 8.45 -2.64 18.33
CA MET A 475 8.90 -3.97 18.74
C MET A 475 9.91 -3.92 19.89
N LEU A 476 10.88 -2.99 19.87
CA LEU A 476 11.81 -2.80 20.99
C LEU A 476 11.08 -2.40 22.27
N ALA A 477 10.15 -1.43 22.17
CA ALA A 477 9.39 -0.93 23.32
C ALA A 477 8.47 -2.00 23.94
N GLN A 478 7.96 -2.93 23.12
CA GLN A 478 7.06 -4.01 23.55
C GLN A 478 7.79 -5.26 24.02
N GLY A 479 9.11 -5.32 23.84
CA GLY A 479 9.96 -6.39 24.36
C GLY A 479 10.00 -7.66 23.50
N LEU A 480 10.21 -8.80 24.15
CA LEU A 480 10.32 -10.11 23.51
C LEU A 480 8.99 -10.85 23.63
N ILE A 481 8.23 -10.86 22.53
CA ILE A 481 6.96 -11.56 22.35
C ILE A 481 6.97 -12.35 21.05
#